data_AF-A0A3P6C7I9-F1
#
_entry.id   AF-A0A3P6C7I9-F1
#
_cell.length_a   1.000
_cell.length_b   1.000
_cell.length_c   1.000
_cell.angle_alpha   90.00
_cell.angle_beta   90.00
_cell.angle_gamma   90.00
#
_symmetry.space_group_name_H-M   'P 1'
#
loop_
_entity.id
_entity.type
_entity.pdbx_description
1 polymer ?
#
loop_
_entity_poly.entity_id
_entity_poly.type
_entity_poly.pdbx_seq_one_letter_code
_entity_poly.pdbx_strand_id
1 'polypeptide(L)'
;MPIYYGNFYSCLGCDFILHETCANLSRRVYHAIHPHPITLEIESPYLSSCSTCSKVCSGFYYECSQDVISCCTYSVLRFMSH
;
A
#
# COMPACT_ATOMS: atom_id res chain seq x y z
N MET A 1 -18.05 -6.62 -9.68
CA MET A 1 -16.75 -6.24 -10.27
C MET A 1 -16.62 -4.74 -10.13
N PRO A 2 -15.71 -4.19 -9.30
CA PRO A 2 -15.54 -2.74 -9.24
C PRO A 2 -14.92 -2.26 -10.56
N ILE A 3 -15.52 -1.24 -11.15
CA ILE A 3 -14.99 -0.53 -12.31
C ILE A 3 -13.98 0.48 -11.75
N TYR A 4 -12.68 0.24 -11.96
CA TYR A 4 -11.65 1.18 -11.49
C TYR A 4 -11.56 2.35 -12.47
N TYR A 5 -11.91 3.56 -12.02
CA TYR A 5 -11.66 4.81 -12.72
C TYR A 5 -10.26 5.32 -12.32
N GLY A 6 -9.36 5.52 -13.29
CA GLY A 6 -8.02 6.08 -13.05
C GLY A 6 -7.02 5.76 -14.15
N ASN A 7 -5.88 6.47 -14.16
CA ASN A 7 -4.75 6.16 -15.05
C ASN A 7 -3.87 5.06 -14.45
N PHE A 8 -3.16 4.34 -15.34
CA PHE A 8 -2.29 3.23 -14.99
C PHE A 8 -0.95 3.37 -15.73
N TYR A 9 0.14 3.05 -15.06
CA TYR A 9 1.45 2.84 -15.64
C TYR A 9 1.66 1.34 -15.87
N SER A 10 2.06 0.94 -17.07
CA SER A 10 2.47 -0.44 -17.37
C SER A 10 3.98 -0.48 -17.62
N CYS A 11 4.65 -1.50 -17.10
CA CYS A 11 6.04 -1.75 -17.44
C CYS A 11 6.15 -2.34 -18.86
N LEU A 12 7.15 -1.91 -19.64
CA LEU A 12 7.41 -2.46 -20.97
C LEU A 12 8.24 -3.75 -20.94
N GLY A 13 8.89 -4.05 -19.81
CA GLY A 13 9.78 -5.20 -19.64
C GLY A 13 9.20 -6.34 -18.80
N CYS A 14 8.02 -6.15 -18.20
CA CYS A 14 7.30 -7.19 -17.45
C CYS A 14 5.80 -6.85 -17.37
N ASP A 15 4.97 -7.83 -16.99
CA ASP A 15 3.50 -7.69 -16.89
C ASP A 15 3.03 -6.91 -15.65
N PHE A 16 3.87 -5.99 -15.17
CA PHE A 16 3.57 -5.18 -14.00
C PHE A 16 2.73 -3.96 -14.37
N ILE A 17 1.61 -3.78 -13.67
CA ILE A 17 0.67 -2.66 -13.85
C ILE A 17 0.51 -1.94 -12.52
N LEU A 18 0.64 -0.62 -12.53
CA LEU A 18 0.58 0.25 -11.36
C LEU A 18 -0.45 1.37 -11.56
N HIS A 19 -1.42 1.48 -10.65
CA HIS A 19 -2.32 2.65 -10.63
C HIS A 19 -1.53 3.95 -10.41
N GLU A 20 -1.86 5.02 -11.12
CA GLU A 20 -1.21 6.34 -10.96
C GLU A 20 -1.29 6.85 -9.51
N THR A 21 -2.44 6.66 -8.85
CA THR A 21 -2.61 7.01 -7.44
C THR A 21 -1.64 6.25 -6.54
N CYS A 22 -1.42 4.95 -6.81
CA CYS A 22 -0.45 4.15 -6.08
C CYS A 22 1.00 4.54 -6.43
N ALA A 23 1.28 4.99 -7.66
CA ALA A 23 2.60 5.48 -8.06
C ALA A 23 2.98 6.80 -7.35
N ASN A 24 1.98 7.64 -7.09
CA ASN A 24 2.13 8.90 -6.38
C ASN A 24 2.08 8.76 -4.85
N LEU A 25 1.91 7.55 -4.31
CA LEU A 25 1.95 7.33 -2.88
C LEU A 25 3.36 7.62 -2.32
N SER A 26 3.39 8.33 -1.19
CA SER A 26 4.62 8.55 -0.46
C SER A 26 5.21 7.21 0.00
N ARG A 27 6.50 6.99 -0.28
CA ARG A 27 7.25 5.81 0.19
C ARG A 27 7.35 5.73 1.72
N ARG A 28 7.14 6.85 2.41
CA ARG A 28 7.13 6.97 3.88
C ARG A 28 5.91 7.75 4.30
N VAL A 29 5.20 7.24 5.29
CA VAL A 29 3.98 7.86 5.82
C VAL A 29 4.02 7.90 7.33
N TYR A 30 3.57 9.01 7.88
CA TYR A 30 3.31 9.14 9.31
C TYR A 30 1.83 8.90 9.53
N HIS A 31 1.49 7.86 10.27
CA HIS A 31 0.10 7.54 10.57
C HIS A 31 -0.30 8.15 11.92
N ALA A 32 -1.41 8.88 11.99
CA ALA A 32 -1.84 9.55 13.22
C ALA A 32 -2.01 8.61 14.45
N ILE A 33 -2.29 7.33 14.21
CA ILE A 33 -2.47 6.31 15.28
C ILE A 33 -1.20 5.51 15.56
N HIS A 34 -0.09 5.80 14.87
CA HIS A 34 1.15 5.06 15.02
C HIS A 34 2.37 6.00 14.92
N PRO A 35 3.17 6.12 16.00
CA PRO A 35 4.17 7.18 16.14
C PRO A 35 5.38 7.03 15.20
N HIS A 36 5.62 5.84 14.68
CA HIS A 36 6.76 5.58 13.80
C HIS A 36 6.39 5.72 12.32
N PRO A 37 7.31 6.21 11.48
CA PRO A 37 7.08 6.26 10.04
C PRO A 37 6.98 4.84 9.48
N ILE A 38 5.97 4.62 8.65
CA ILE A 38 5.71 3.35 7.98
C ILE A 38 6.22 3.46 6.54
N THR A 39 6.97 2.46 6.07
CA THR A 39 7.58 2.44 4.73
C THR A 39 6.78 1.59 3.76
N LEU A 40 6.60 2.08 2.54
CA LEU A 40 5.98 1.32 1.45
C LEU A 40 6.96 0.26 0.98
N GLU A 41 6.59 -1.00 1.17
CA GLU A 41 7.29 -2.16 0.68
C GLU A 41 6.48 -2.83 -0.42
N ILE A 42 7.20 -3.42 -1.37
CA ILE A 42 6.65 -4.20 -2.48
C ILE A 42 6.80 -5.66 -2.09
N GLU A 43 5.73 -6.45 -2.22
CA GLU A 43 5.71 -7.84 -1.74
C GLU A 43 6.93 -8.67 -2.19
N SER A 44 7.59 -9.25 -1.17
CA SER A 44 8.15 -10.61 -1.17
C SER A 44 6.97 -11.61 -1.09
N PRO A 45 7.04 -12.86 -1.62
CA PRO A 45 5.90 -13.78 -1.84
C PRO A 45 5.04 -14.21 -0.63
N TYR A 46 5.19 -13.58 0.53
CA TYR A 46 4.45 -13.88 1.75
C TYR A 46 3.28 -12.90 1.93
N LEU A 47 2.09 -13.35 1.55
CA LEU A 47 0.82 -12.66 1.74
C LEU A 47 0.64 -12.25 3.21
N SER A 48 0.85 -10.96 3.51
CA SER A 48 0.65 -10.41 4.84
C SER A 48 -0.80 -9.95 5.04
N SER A 49 -1.40 -10.33 6.17
CA SER A 49 -2.70 -9.81 6.58
C SER A 49 -2.52 -8.42 7.19
N CYS A 50 -3.39 -7.49 6.84
CA CYS A 50 -3.34 -6.13 7.38
C CYS A 50 -3.91 -6.07 8.79
N SER A 51 -3.17 -5.47 9.71
CA SER A 51 -3.56 -5.33 11.12
C SER A 51 -4.83 -4.50 11.30
N THR A 52 -5.11 -3.57 10.39
CA THR A 52 -6.23 -2.61 10.51
C THR A 52 -7.52 -3.10 9.85
N CYS A 53 -7.44 -3.72 8.67
CA CYS A 53 -8.63 -4.14 7.93
C CYS A 53 -8.81 -5.66 7.88
N SER A 54 -7.88 -6.42 8.47
CA SER A 54 -7.88 -7.89 8.54
C SER A 54 -8.02 -8.58 7.18
N LYS A 55 -7.66 -7.89 6.10
CA LYS A 55 -7.65 -8.41 4.73
C LYS A 55 -6.23 -8.73 4.31
N VAL A 56 -6.11 -9.75 3.48
CA VAL A 56 -4.86 -10.06 2.77
C VAL A 56 -4.65 -9.01 1.70
N CYS A 57 -3.46 -8.42 1.66
CA CYS A 57 -3.10 -7.40 0.69
C CYS A 57 -1.95 -7.88 -0.17
N SER A 58 -2.15 -7.81 -1.49
CA SER A 58 -1.17 -8.23 -2.48
C SER A 58 -0.53 -7.01 -3.16
N GLY A 59 0.74 -7.16 -3.53
CA GLY A 59 1.50 -6.18 -4.32
C GLY A 59 2.20 -5.10 -3.47
N PHE A 60 1.45 -4.31 -2.70
CA PHE A 60 2.01 -3.20 -1.93
C PHE A 60 1.44 -3.09 -0.52
N TYR A 61 2.31 -2.98 0.47
CA TYR A 61 1.93 -2.78 1.87
C TYR A 61 2.88 -1.80 2.55
N TYR A 62 2.40 -1.22 3.65
CA TYR A 62 3.18 -0.38 4.52
C TYR A 62 3.63 -1.19 5.73
N GLU A 63 4.92 -1.23 6.01
CA GLU A 63 5.51 -1.90 7.16
C GLU A 63 6.27 -0.92 8.06
N CYS A 64 6.14 -1.12 9.37
CA CYS A 64 6.96 -0.42 10.36
C CYS A 64 8.19 -1.26 10.66
N SER A 65 9.39 -0.68 10.59
CA SER A 65 10.62 -1.38 10.98
C SER A 65 10.78 -1.55 12.50
N GLN A 66 9.94 -0.89 13.29
CA GLN A 66 10.01 -0.86 14.76
C GLN A 66 8.85 -1.62 15.43
N ASP A 67 7.78 -1.97 14.70
CA ASP A 67 6.58 -2.63 15.21
C ASP A 67 6.01 -3.59 14.16
N VAL A 68 5.24 -4.61 14.60
CA VAL A 68 4.61 -5.62 13.72
C VAL A 68 3.31 -5.09 13.11
N ILE A 69 3.34 -3.88 12.54
CA ILE A 69 2.18 -3.27 11.88
C ILE A 69 2.37 -3.33 10.37
N SER A 70 1.47 -4.05 9.72
CA SER A 70 1.32 -4.12 8.26
C SER A 70 0.00 -3.47 7.86
N CYS A 71 0.05 -2.48 6.98
CA CYS A 71 -1.14 -1.74 6.55
C CYS A 71 -1.25 -1.73 5.02
N CYS A 72 -2.45 -2.03 4.49
CA CYS A 72 -2.66 -2.00 3.03
C CYS A 72 -2.62 -0.56 2.51
N THR A 73 -2.10 -0.38 1.29
CA THR A 73 -2.16 0.90 0.57
C THR A 73 -3.58 1.46 0.47
N TYR A 74 -4.61 0.63 0.29
CA TYR A 74 -6.02 1.08 0.28
C TYR A 74 -6.47 1.71 1.60
N SER A 75 -6.02 1.15 2.74
CA SER A 75 -6.33 1.70 4.05
C SER A 75 -5.66 3.05 4.23
N VAL A 76 -4.38 3.18 3.84
CA VAL A 76 -3.61 4.43 3.92
C VAL A 76 -4.18 5.51 3.01
N LEU A 77 -4.58 5.17 1.78
CA LEU A 77 -5.24 6.08 0.84
C LEU A 77 -6.51 6.70 1.43
N ARG A 78 -7.30 5.95 2.21
CA ARG A 78 -8.47 6.49 2.89
C ARG A 78 -8.15 7.51 3.98
N PHE A 79 -7.00 7.39 4.64
CA PHE A 79 -6.57 8.35 5.65
C PHE A 79 -5.95 9.62 5.06
N MET A 80 -5.38 9.55 3.85
CA MET A 80 -4.81 10.71 3.17
C MET A 80 -5.83 11.55 2.40
N SER A 81 -7.04 11.03 2.20
CA SER A 81 -8.14 11.72 1.51
C SER A 81 -9.09 12.49 2.43
N HIS A 82 -8.72 12.70 3.70
CA HIS A 82 -9.55 13.37 4.70
C HIS A 82 -8.78 14.46 5.44
#